data_AF-A0A959CBG9-F1
#
_entry.id   AF-A0A959CBG9-F1
#
_cell.length_a   1.000
_cell.length_b   1.000
_cell.length_c   1.000
_cell.angle_alpha   90.00
_cell.angle_beta   90.00
_cell.angle_gamma   90.00
#
_symmetry.space_group_name_H-M   'P 1'
#
loop_
_entity.id
_entity.type
_entity.pdbx_description
1 polymer ?
#
loop_
_entity_poly.entity_id
_entity_poly.type
_entity_poly.pdbx_seq_one_letter_code
_entity_poly.pdbx_strand_id
1 'polypeptide(L)'
;KGNNIIHFDDLTYSLGKVRDPEPVHGAFAGHAPGAEFIFVRKNACAPAIASLVDRDGDGVPDAEDNCPDEYGLKDKMGCPEKGAASSIADADYDGVPDIKDDCPNEFGTAKANGCPDRDNDGVPDKSDSCPDVSGTAKANGCPDRDNDGVPDKSDKCPDSAGELQWQGCPDTDGDGLPDHKDKCPDQHGPAENKGCPLPDQDGDGIPDKSDKCPDQAGKANREGCPELAEILSTDYFGLTLVKGGTFTMGCTKEQKDCEKNEKPAHEVTLSDFYIGKYEVTQRQWNYVMGKNPSRFKNCDDCPVEKVSWDDVQDFLKRLNAGLPADQQPYRLPTEAEWEYAAREGGKAVLFGNGKNIIDPNEINFYATPSLKTSYSIAGTFRQKSVPVGSLNSPNALGLHDMSGNV
;
A
#
# COMPACT_ATOMS: atom_id res chain seq x y z
N LYS A 1 -3.92 19.26 -27.25
CA LYS A 1 -4.00 18.81 -25.85
C LYS A 1 -3.81 20.07 -25.02
N GLY A 2 -4.87 20.55 -24.35
CA GLY A 2 -4.91 21.85 -23.69
C GLY A 2 -4.02 21.92 -22.44
N ASN A 3 -3.65 23.12 -22.03
CA ASN A 3 -2.81 23.39 -20.86
C ASN A 3 -3.58 23.05 -19.57
N ASN A 4 -2.92 22.46 -18.57
CA ASN A 4 -3.49 22.20 -17.25
C ASN A 4 -3.39 23.49 -16.40
N ILE A 5 -4.51 24.11 -16.09
CA ILE A 5 -4.54 25.36 -15.34
C ILE A 5 -5.14 25.13 -13.96
N ILE A 6 -4.48 25.62 -12.92
CA ILE A 6 -5.05 25.75 -11.58
C ILE A 6 -5.22 27.23 -11.27
N HIS A 7 -6.24 27.56 -10.49
CA HIS A 7 -6.49 28.95 -10.12
C HIS A 7 -6.52 29.13 -8.60
N PHE A 8 -6.13 30.34 -8.22
CA PHE A 8 -6.25 30.91 -6.88
C PHE A 8 -7.07 32.18 -7.06
N ASP A 9 -7.86 32.56 -6.07
CA ASP A 9 -8.62 33.81 -6.14
C ASP A 9 -7.73 35.05 -5.87
N ASP A 10 -8.10 36.17 -6.49
CA ASP A 10 -7.56 37.52 -6.36
C ASP A 10 -6.05 37.66 -6.07
N LEU A 11 -5.22 37.13 -6.97
CA LEU A 11 -3.80 37.52 -7.01
C LEU A 11 -3.62 39.00 -7.42
N THR A 12 -4.65 39.67 -7.95
CA THR A 12 -4.62 41.04 -8.45
C THR A 12 -4.38 42.09 -7.37
N TYR A 13 -4.81 41.89 -6.12
CA TYR A 13 -4.63 42.91 -5.07
C TYR A 13 -3.21 42.95 -4.44
N SER A 14 -2.39 41.91 -4.66
CA SER A 14 -0.99 41.87 -4.18
C SER A 14 0.05 41.91 -5.32
N LEU A 15 -0.40 41.93 -6.58
CA LEU A 15 0.47 41.91 -7.75
C LEU A 15 0.63 43.30 -8.37
N GLY A 16 1.79 43.90 -8.13
CA GLY A 16 2.37 44.80 -9.11
C GLY A 16 2.61 44.02 -10.41
N LYS A 17 1.76 44.25 -11.41
CA LYS A 17 1.97 44.05 -12.87
C LYS A 17 2.92 42.89 -13.24
N VAL A 18 2.35 41.73 -13.58
CA VAL A 18 3.09 40.70 -14.31
C VAL A 18 3.21 41.16 -15.77
N ARG A 19 4.45 41.31 -16.26
CA ARG A 19 4.76 41.45 -17.69
C ARG A 19 4.86 40.06 -18.29
N ASP A 20 4.26 39.87 -19.46
CA ASP A 20 4.37 38.64 -20.26
C ASP A 20 5.84 38.25 -20.52
N PRO A 21 6.22 36.96 -20.40
CA PRO A 21 7.46 36.46 -20.96
C PRO A 21 7.28 36.13 -22.46
N GLU A 22 8.13 36.71 -23.31
CA GLU A 22 8.23 36.37 -24.74
C GLU A 22 8.67 34.91 -24.97
N PRO A 23 8.29 34.28 -26.11
CA PRO A 23 8.59 32.87 -26.38
C PRO A 23 10.05 32.67 -26.79
N VAL A 24 10.76 31.78 -26.10
CA VAL A 24 12.11 31.33 -26.49
C VAL A 24 12.04 29.99 -27.23
N HIS A 25 12.70 29.97 -28.39
CA HIS A 25 12.80 28.87 -29.35
C HIS A 25 13.39 27.56 -28.77
N GLY A 26 12.96 26.41 -29.31
CA GLY A 26 13.36 25.07 -28.84
C GLY A 26 14.65 24.48 -29.42
N ALA A 27 14.96 23.26 -28.99
CA ALA A 27 15.66 22.19 -29.72
C ALA A 27 15.76 20.91 -28.85
N PHE A 28 15.42 19.76 -29.42
CA PHE A 28 15.76 18.42 -28.88
C PHE A 28 16.98 17.86 -29.63
N ALA A 29 17.93 17.28 -28.90
CA ALA A 29 19.03 16.44 -29.36
C ALA A 29 19.34 15.44 -28.22
N GLY A 30 19.72 14.18 -28.41
CA GLY A 30 19.97 13.35 -29.57
C GLY A 30 20.28 11.93 -29.07
N HIS A 31 20.02 10.92 -29.89
CA HIS A 31 20.47 9.53 -29.68
C HIS A 31 21.97 9.40 -29.97
N ALA A 32 22.66 8.47 -29.31
CA ALA A 32 23.91 7.87 -29.79
C ALA A 32 23.88 6.33 -29.61
N PRO A 33 24.23 5.55 -30.67
CA PRO A 33 24.28 4.09 -30.67
C PRO A 33 25.70 3.53 -30.43
N GLY A 34 25.79 2.28 -29.93
CA GLY A 34 26.94 1.40 -30.15
C GLY A 34 27.68 0.90 -28.91
N ALA A 35 27.40 -0.35 -28.49
CA ALA A 35 28.39 -1.30 -27.98
C ALA A 35 27.79 -2.72 -28.01
N GLU A 36 28.30 -3.59 -28.88
CA GLU A 36 28.14 -5.04 -28.84
C GLU A 36 29.25 -5.67 -27.98
N PHE A 37 28.93 -6.74 -27.23
CA PHE A 37 29.77 -7.93 -27.11
C PHE A 37 28.90 -9.19 -26.87
N ILE A 38 29.30 -10.29 -27.49
CA ILE A 38 28.65 -11.61 -27.66
C ILE A 38 29.32 -12.66 -26.74
N PHE A 39 28.58 -13.65 -26.22
CA PHE A 39 28.90 -15.11 -26.17
C PHE A 39 27.60 -15.91 -25.82
N VAL A 40 26.93 -16.60 -26.76
CA VAL A 40 27.02 -17.98 -27.32
C VAL A 40 26.45 -19.12 -26.42
N ARG A 41 25.73 -20.03 -27.10
CA ARG A 41 24.64 -20.94 -26.67
C ARG A 41 25.04 -22.37 -26.19
N LYS A 42 24.07 -22.98 -25.48
CA LYS A 42 23.56 -24.38 -25.43
C LYS A 42 24.27 -25.52 -26.21
N ASN A 43 24.41 -26.64 -25.48
CA ASN A 43 24.34 -28.08 -25.84
C ASN A 43 25.18 -28.66 -26.98
N ALA A 44 25.93 -29.73 -26.66
CA ALA A 44 26.18 -30.87 -27.56
C ALA A 44 26.49 -32.16 -26.75
N CYS A 45 25.88 -33.27 -27.14
CA CYS A 45 26.20 -34.64 -26.71
C CYS A 45 27.46 -35.18 -27.40
N ALA A 46 28.13 -36.15 -26.76
CA ALA A 46 29.15 -37.05 -27.33
C ALA A 46 29.12 -38.40 -26.55
N PRO A 47 29.71 -39.51 -27.02
CA PRO A 47 29.02 -40.78 -27.26
C PRO A 47 29.28 -41.90 -26.22
N ALA A 48 28.62 -43.03 -26.47
CA ALA A 48 28.47 -44.27 -25.70
C ALA A 48 29.74 -44.86 -25.04
N ILE A 49 29.55 -45.35 -23.81
CA ILE A 49 30.46 -46.21 -23.04
C ILE A 49 29.78 -47.57 -22.83
N ALA A 50 30.59 -48.63 -22.83
CA ALA A 50 30.16 -50.01 -22.79
C ALA A 50 29.38 -50.38 -21.51
N SER A 51 28.39 -51.25 -21.72
CA SER A 51 27.49 -51.91 -20.78
C SER A 51 28.09 -52.22 -19.38
N LEU A 52 27.55 -51.60 -18.33
CA LEU A 52 27.68 -51.99 -16.92
C LEU A 52 26.38 -52.68 -16.50
N VAL A 53 26.25 -53.96 -16.80
CA VAL A 53 25.15 -54.75 -16.23
C VAL A 53 25.66 -55.34 -14.92
N ASP A 54 24.96 -55.01 -13.85
CA ASP A 54 25.09 -55.52 -12.49
C ASP A 54 23.64 -55.91 -12.12
N ARG A 55 23.32 -57.19 -12.35
CA ARG A 55 21.95 -57.70 -12.40
C ARG A 55 21.29 -57.76 -11.03
N ASP A 56 22.05 -58.03 -9.98
CA ASP A 56 21.56 -58.09 -8.60
C ASP A 56 21.87 -56.84 -7.77
N GLY A 57 22.73 -55.95 -8.27
CA GLY A 57 22.98 -54.63 -7.71
C GLY A 57 23.87 -54.64 -6.48
N ASP A 58 24.70 -55.67 -6.28
CA ASP A 58 25.61 -55.77 -5.14
C ASP A 58 26.90 -54.92 -5.29
N GLY A 59 27.05 -54.29 -6.46
CA GLY A 59 28.15 -53.40 -6.79
C GLY A 59 29.39 -54.12 -7.32
N VAL A 60 29.29 -55.39 -7.68
CA VAL A 60 30.23 -56.14 -8.53
C VAL A 60 29.57 -56.36 -9.91
N PRO A 61 30.16 -55.87 -11.02
CA PRO A 61 29.56 -56.06 -12.35
C PRO A 61 29.44 -57.55 -12.72
N ASP A 62 28.43 -57.93 -13.51
CA ASP A 62 28.19 -59.32 -13.96
C ASP A 62 29.42 -60.04 -14.55
N ALA A 63 30.34 -59.29 -15.15
CA ALA A 63 31.57 -59.83 -15.74
C ALA A 63 32.63 -60.22 -14.68
N GLU A 64 32.47 -59.73 -13.46
CA GLU A 64 33.37 -59.89 -12.30
C GLU A 64 32.68 -60.59 -11.11
N ASP A 65 31.39 -60.90 -11.26
CA ASP A 65 30.54 -61.55 -10.25
C ASP A 65 30.45 -63.07 -10.49
N ASN A 66 30.71 -63.85 -9.44
CA ASN A 66 30.61 -65.31 -9.48
C ASN A 66 29.18 -65.81 -9.22
N CYS A 67 28.29 -64.94 -8.73
CA CYS A 67 26.88 -65.19 -8.47
C CYS A 67 25.98 -64.08 -9.06
N PRO A 68 25.99 -63.82 -10.40
CA PRO A 68 25.43 -62.61 -11.04
C PRO A 68 23.92 -62.36 -10.95
N ASP A 69 23.20 -63.18 -10.18
CA ASP A 69 21.76 -63.12 -9.98
C ASP A 69 21.42 -63.20 -8.46
N GLU A 70 22.42 -63.16 -7.56
CA GLU A 70 22.28 -63.30 -6.11
C GLU A 70 23.17 -62.29 -5.35
N TYR A 71 22.55 -61.27 -4.75
CA TYR A 71 23.25 -60.21 -4.00
C TYR A 71 24.26 -60.76 -2.98
N GLY A 72 25.53 -60.39 -3.11
CA GLY A 72 26.62 -60.84 -2.24
C GLY A 72 27.55 -59.75 -1.74
N LEU A 73 28.70 -60.18 -1.22
CA LEU A 73 29.71 -59.28 -0.66
C LEU A 73 30.90 -59.14 -1.63
N LYS A 74 31.42 -57.92 -1.77
CA LYS A 74 32.52 -57.60 -2.70
C LYS A 74 33.79 -58.41 -2.45
N ASP A 75 34.12 -58.71 -1.20
CA ASP A 75 35.28 -59.52 -0.82
C ASP A 75 35.09 -61.02 -1.09
N LYS A 76 33.86 -61.42 -1.46
CA LYS A 76 33.48 -62.78 -1.85
C LYS A 76 33.11 -62.89 -3.33
N MET A 77 33.49 -61.91 -4.15
CA MET A 77 33.19 -61.88 -5.59
C MET A 77 31.69 -62.09 -5.85
N GLY A 78 30.85 -61.40 -5.08
CA GLY A 78 29.41 -61.30 -5.31
C GLY A 78 28.53 -62.44 -4.78
N CYS A 79 29.04 -63.34 -3.91
CA CYS A 79 28.23 -64.45 -3.39
C CYS A 79 27.83 -64.31 -1.88
N PRO A 80 26.63 -64.77 -1.46
CA PRO A 80 26.14 -64.69 -0.08
C PRO A 80 26.77 -65.71 0.91
N GLU A 81 26.87 -65.34 2.19
CA GLU A 81 27.45 -66.19 3.26
C GLU A 81 26.41 -67.16 3.86
N LYS A 82 26.73 -68.47 3.90
CA LYS A 82 25.82 -69.49 4.45
C LYS A 82 26.11 -69.81 5.93
N GLY A 83 25.26 -69.28 6.81
CA GLY A 83 24.84 -69.92 8.06
C GLY A 83 25.36 -69.35 9.39
N ALA A 84 24.46 -68.80 10.22
CA ALA A 84 24.68 -68.63 11.66
C ALA A 84 23.34 -68.64 12.44
N ALA A 85 23.19 -69.53 13.41
CA ALA A 85 22.27 -69.39 14.53
C ALA A 85 23.11 -69.49 15.81
N SER A 86 23.22 -68.38 16.54
CA SER A 86 24.02 -68.23 17.76
C SER A 86 23.10 -68.10 18.98
N SER A 87 23.35 -68.90 20.02
CA SER A 87 22.78 -68.77 21.35
C SER A 87 23.22 -67.45 21.99
N ILE A 88 22.31 -66.51 22.09
CA ILE A 88 22.53 -65.17 22.64
C ILE A 88 22.29 -65.22 24.16
N ALA A 89 23.14 -64.57 24.97
CA ALA A 89 22.97 -64.48 26.42
C ALA A 89 21.75 -63.61 26.78
N ASP A 90 21.08 -63.93 27.88
CA ASP A 90 19.87 -63.30 28.44
C ASP A 90 19.94 -63.52 29.97
N ALA A 91 20.41 -62.49 30.69
CA ALA A 91 20.88 -62.60 32.07
C ALA A 91 19.76 -62.49 33.12
N ASP A 92 18.68 -61.77 32.82
CA ASP A 92 17.50 -61.66 33.68
C ASP A 92 16.28 -62.48 33.20
N TYR A 93 16.43 -63.15 32.05
CA TYR A 93 15.48 -64.11 31.49
C TYR A 93 14.13 -63.48 31.12
N ASP A 94 14.13 -62.21 30.70
CA ASP A 94 12.93 -61.51 30.26
C ASP A 94 12.56 -61.77 28.78
N GLY A 95 13.44 -62.45 28.05
CA GLY A 95 13.28 -62.82 26.64
C GLY A 95 13.89 -61.82 25.66
N VAL A 96 14.53 -60.74 26.13
CA VAL A 96 15.38 -59.83 25.36
C VAL A 96 16.85 -60.19 25.61
N PRO A 97 17.63 -60.54 24.57
CA PRO A 97 19.05 -60.85 24.77
C PRO A 97 19.86 -59.66 25.30
N ASP A 98 20.85 -59.90 26.16
CA ASP A 98 21.72 -58.87 26.79
C ASP A 98 22.27 -57.84 25.78
N ILE A 99 22.53 -58.27 24.54
CA ILE A 99 23.05 -57.40 23.46
C ILE A 99 22.02 -56.42 22.87
N LYS A 100 20.75 -56.59 23.23
CA LYS A 100 19.58 -55.81 22.78
C LYS A 100 18.75 -55.30 23.97
N ASP A 101 19.21 -55.54 25.19
CA ASP A 101 18.54 -55.17 26.42
C ASP A 101 19.19 -53.89 26.98
N ASP A 102 18.37 -52.85 27.15
CA ASP A 102 18.79 -51.56 27.72
C ASP A 102 18.95 -51.65 29.26
N CYS A 103 18.39 -52.70 29.88
CA CYS A 103 18.44 -53.00 31.31
C CYS A 103 18.82 -54.48 31.60
N PRO A 104 20.01 -54.99 31.23
CA PRO A 104 20.37 -56.42 31.20
C PRO A 104 20.35 -57.22 32.52
N ASN A 105 19.95 -56.61 33.64
CA ASN A 105 19.86 -57.26 34.94
C ASN A 105 18.54 -56.94 35.67
N GLU A 106 17.59 -56.29 34.99
CA GLU A 106 16.31 -55.87 35.55
C GLU A 106 15.20 -56.35 34.61
N PHE A 107 14.50 -57.42 35.00
CA PHE A 107 13.38 -57.97 34.21
C PHE A 107 12.47 -56.87 33.66
N GLY A 108 12.33 -56.82 32.34
CA GLY A 108 11.52 -55.82 31.67
C GLY A 108 10.58 -56.40 30.63
N THR A 109 10.12 -55.52 29.73
CA THR A 109 9.29 -55.92 28.60
C THR A 109 10.03 -55.71 27.29
N ALA A 110 9.77 -56.56 26.31
CA ALA A 110 10.30 -56.38 24.96
C ALA A 110 9.86 -55.06 24.30
N LYS A 111 8.74 -54.45 24.74
CA LYS A 111 8.25 -53.16 24.26
C LYS A 111 9.10 -51.98 24.79
N ALA A 112 9.68 -52.15 25.97
CA ALA A 112 10.57 -51.21 26.64
C ALA A 112 12.05 -51.64 26.54
N ASN A 113 12.43 -52.38 25.50
CA ASN A 113 13.79 -52.90 25.26
C ASN A 113 14.43 -53.62 26.46
N GLY A 114 13.66 -54.44 27.17
CA GLY A 114 14.15 -55.21 28.32
C GLY A 114 14.19 -54.42 29.64
N CYS A 115 13.68 -53.19 29.67
CA CYS A 115 13.55 -52.42 30.90
C CYS A 115 12.18 -52.55 31.58
N PRO A 116 12.11 -52.33 32.91
CA PRO A 116 10.85 -52.18 33.63
C PRO A 116 9.97 -51.07 33.05
N ASP A 117 8.68 -51.38 32.88
CA ASP A 117 7.63 -50.52 32.34
C ASP A 117 6.33 -50.85 33.08
N ARG A 118 6.01 -50.06 34.11
CA ARG A 118 4.98 -50.39 35.09
C ARG A 118 3.55 -50.19 34.56
N ASP A 119 3.35 -49.25 33.64
CA ASP A 119 2.04 -49.00 33.03
C ASP A 119 1.89 -49.59 31.62
N ASN A 120 2.95 -50.19 31.08
CA ASN A 120 3.02 -50.91 29.81
C ASN A 120 2.80 -50.01 28.57
N ASP A 121 3.08 -48.72 28.69
CA ASP A 121 2.92 -47.77 27.59
C ASP A 121 4.06 -47.87 26.53
N GLY A 122 5.15 -48.56 26.85
CA GLY A 122 6.33 -48.76 26.01
C GLY A 122 7.47 -47.78 26.26
N VAL A 123 7.34 -46.89 27.24
CA VAL A 123 8.42 -46.03 27.73
C VAL A 123 8.94 -46.63 29.05
N PRO A 124 10.24 -46.96 29.16
CA PRO A 124 10.79 -47.50 30.41
C PRO A 124 10.58 -46.55 31.60
N ASP A 125 10.35 -47.10 32.81
CA ASP A 125 10.11 -46.33 34.05
C ASP A 125 11.20 -45.28 34.33
N LYS A 126 12.45 -45.54 33.91
CA LYS A 126 13.60 -44.62 34.06
C LYS A 126 13.54 -43.40 33.13
N SER A 127 12.83 -43.52 32.01
CA SER A 127 12.65 -42.50 30.97
C SER A 127 11.24 -41.93 30.92
N ASP A 128 10.34 -42.48 31.73
CA ASP A 128 8.94 -42.09 31.85
C ASP A 128 8.76 -40.99 32.90
N SER A 129 8.11 -39.89 32.51
CA SER A 129 7.76 -38.78 33.41
C SER A 129 6.49 -39.03 34.22
N CYS A 130 5.71 -40.05 33.83
CA CYS A 130 4.46 -40.50 34.43
C CYS A 130 4.41 -42.04 34.61
N PRO A 131 5.32 -42.70 35.35
CA PRO A 131 5.53 -44.16 35.30
C PRO A 131 4.42 -45.03 35.93
N ASP A 132 3.26 -44.45 36.22
CA ASP A 132 2.06 -45.11 36.76
C ASP A 132 0.83 -44.85 35.87
N VAL A 133 0.96 -44.08 34.79
CA VAL A 133 -0.14 -43.58 33.97
C VAL A 133 0.28 -43.56 32.52
N SER A 134 -0.24 -44.52 31.76
CA SER A 134 0.12 -44.73 30.36
C SER A 134 0.04 -43.44 29.53
N GLY A 135 1.09 -43.16 28.78
CA GLY A 135 1.20 -42.00 27.90
C GLY A 135 1.77 -42.32 26.53
N THR A 136 2.26 -41.27 25.87
CA THR A 136 2.91 -41.40 24.57
C THR A 136 4.42 -41.18 24.71
N ALA A 137 5.21 -41.86 23.88
CA ALA A 137 6.66 -41.63 23.82
C ALA A 137 7.01 -40.18 23.45
N LYS A 138 6.18 -39.49 22.67
CA LYS A 138 6.37 -38.07 22.29
C LYS A 138 6.24 -37.13 23.50
N ALA A 139 5.42 -37.52 24.48
CA ALA A 139 5.19 -36.82 25.75
C ALA A 139 5.97 -37.44 26.92
N ASN A 140 7.04 -38.19 26.65
CA ASN A 140 7.88 -38.88 27.64
C ASN A 140 7.08 -39.76 28.63
N GLY A 141 6.15 -40.57 28.10
CA GLY A 141 5.35 -41.52 28.88
C GLY A 141 4.16 -40.91 29.63
N CYS A 142 3.88 -39.61 29.42
CA CYS A 142 2.72 -38.95 30.00
C CYS A 142 1.51 -38.88 29.04
N PRO A 143 0.28 -38.77 29.58
CA PRO A 143 -0.90 -38.42 28.79
C PRO A 143 -0.73 -37.11 28.01
N ASP A 144 -1.13 -37.16 26.74
CA ASP A 144 -1.10 -36.06 25.78
C ASP A 144 -2.33 -36.23 24.88
N ARG A 145 -3.38 -35.47 25.17
CA ARG A 145 -4.72 -35.68 24.62
C ARG A 145 -4.87 -35.16 23.19
N ASP A 146 -4.15 -34.13 22.81
CA ASP A 146 -4.17 -33.58 21.45
C ASP A 146 -2.98 -34.00 20.57
N ASN A 147 -2.03 -34.75 21.14
CA ASN A 147 -0.86 -35.36 20.50
C ASN A 147 0.15 -34.36 19.94
N ASP A 148 0.19 -33.15 20.49
CA ASP A 148 1.12 -32.12 20.05
C ASP A 148 2.56 -32.35 20.57
N GLY A 149 2.73 -33.25 21.54
CA GLY A 149 4.00 -33.61 22.17
C GLY A 149 4.26 -32.89 23.50
N VAL A 150 3.33 -32.08 23.98
CA VAL A 150 3.34 -31.46 25.29
C VAL A 150 2.41 -32.26 26.22
N PRO A 151 2.92 -32.81 27.34
CA PRO A 151 2.06 -33.55 28.27
C PRO A 151 0.91 -32.69 28.83
N ASP A 152 -0.28 -33.26 29.02
CA ASP A 152 -1.50 -32.56 29.48
C ASP A 152 -1.28 -31.69 30.73
N LYS A 153 -0.38 -32.12 31.61
CA LYS A 153 -0.04 -31.43 32.87
C LYS A 153 0.79 -30.15 32.66
N SER A 154 1.54 -30.10 31.58
CA SER A 154 2.42 -28.99 31.18
C SER A 154 1.81 -28.15 30.06
N ASP A 155 0.80 -28.68 29.39
CA ASP A 155 0.07 -28.03 28.33
C ASP A 155 -0.93 -26.99 28.86
N LYS A 156 -0.96 -25.82 28.23
CA LYS A 156 -1.92 -24.74 28.51
C LYS A 156 -3.23 -24.91 27.75
N CYS A 157 -3.23 -25.67 26.68
CA CYS A 157 -4.35 -25.95 25.81
C CYS A 157 -4.48 -27.46 25.51
N PRO A 158 -4.72 -28.34 26.52
CA PRO A 158 -4.56 -29.80 26.38
C PRO A 158 -5.64 -30.52 25.53
N ASP A 159 -6.43 -29.76 24.77
CA ASP A 159 -7.48 -30.23 23.86
C ASP A 159 -7.26 -29.68 22.44
N SER A 160 -6.17 -28.94 22.21
CA SER A 160 -5.96 -28.13 21.01
C SER A 160 -4.49 -28.06 20.71
N ALA A 161 -4.06 -28.92 19.79
CA ALA A 161 -2.65 -29.09 19.46
C ALA A 161 -1.98 -27.76 19.11
N GLY A 162 -0.85 -27.51 19.76
CA GLY A 162 -0.09 -26.29 19.61
C GLY A 162 1.41 -26.49 19.52
N GLU A 163 2.13 -25.38 19.59
CA GLU A 163 3.59 -25.40 19.53
C GLU A 163 4.21 -25.39 20.93
N LEU A 164 5.38 -26.03 21.06
CA LEU A 164 6.13 -26.06 22.32
C LEU A 164 6.48 -24.65 22.82
N GLN A 165 6.76 -23.70 21.92
CA GLN A 165 7.03 -22.30 22.28
C GLN A 165 5.85 -21.62 23.00
N TRP A 166 4.64 -22.11 22.77
CA TRP A 166 3.40 -21.63 23.36
C TRP A 166 2.84 -22.56 24.43
N GLN A 167 3.65 -23.50 24.93
CA GLN A 167 3.26 -24.47 25.94
C GLN A 167 2.05 -25.30 25.51
N GLY A 168 2.04 -25.75 24.26
CA GLY A 168 1.00 -26.60 23.67
C GLY A 168 -0.23 -25.86 23.15
N CYS A 169 -0.19 -24.52 23.08
CA CYS A 169 -1.28 -23.74 22.51
C CYS A 169 -1.06 -23.38 21.03
N PRO A 170 -2.13 -23.36 20.21
CA PRO A 170 -2.08 -22.90 18.83
C PRO A 170 -1.93 -21.38 18.76
N ASP A 171 -1.45 -20.91 17.60
CA ASP A 171 -1.40 -19.53 17.13
C ASP A 171 -1.98 -19.55 15.72
N THR A 172 -3.29 -19.34 15.63
CA THR A 172 -4.10 -19.64 14.43
C THR A 172 -3.86 -18.66 13.29
N ASP A 173 -3.65 -17.38 13.58
CA ASP A 173 -3.38 -16.34 12.58
C ASP A 173 -1.88 -16.02 12.41
N GLY A 174 -1.02 -16.57 13.28
CA GLY A 174 0.43 -16.49 13.18
C GLY A 174 0.99 -15.12 13.51
N ASP A 175 0.29 -14.32 14.32
CA ASP A 175 0.70 -12.96 14.69
C ASP A 175 1.74 -12.91 15.83
N GLY A 176 2.07 -14.07 16.39
CA GLY A 176 3.02 -14.24 17.48
C GLY A 176 2.37 -14.15 18.86
N LEU A 177 1.05 -14.20 18.95
CA LEU A 177 0.28 -14.30 20.18
C LEU A 177 -0.61 -15.56 20.13
N PRO A 178 -0.40 -16.56 21.01
CA PRO A 178 -1.18 -17.79 20.95
C PRO A 178 -2.66 -17.54 21.29
N ASP A 179 -3.58 -18.31 20.71
CA ASP A 179 -5.03 -18.09 20.70
C ASP A 179 -5.63 -17.80 22.09
N HIS A 180 -5.12 -18.48 23.13
CA HIS A 180 -5.57 -18.29 24.51
C HIS A 180 -5.21 -16.93 25.13
N LYS A 181 -4.29 -16.19 24.51
CA LYS A 181 -3.88 -14.81 24.84
C LYS A 181 -4.33 -13.81 23.79
N ASP A 182 -4.78 -14.29 22.65
CA ASP A 182 -5.30 -13.48 21.56
C ASP A 182 -6.76 -13.09 21.79
N LYS A 183 -7.08 -11.81 21.59
CA LYS A 183 -8.46 -11.32 21.65
C LYS A 183 -9.20 -11.51 20.32
N CYS A 184 -8.47 -11.65 19.22
CA CYS A 184 -8.92 -11.86 17.86
C CYS A 184 -8.14 -13.02 17.17
N PRO A 185 -8.23 -14.28 17.65
CA PRO A 185 -7.35 -15.39 17.22
C PRO A 185 -7.34 -15.76 15.73
N ASP A 186 -8.28 -15.23 14.95
CA ASP A 186 -8.41 -15.49 13.51
C ASP A 186 -7.99 -14.28 12.65
N GLN A 187 -7.44 -13.22 13.27
CA GLN A 187 -7.15 -11.95 12.62
C GLN A 187 -5.82 -11.37 13.10
N HIS A 188 -4.80 -11.52 12.28
CA HIS A 188 -3.46 -11.06 12.60
C HIS A 188 -3.42 -9.60 13.12
N GLY A 189 -2.90 -9.40 14.33
CA GLY A 189 -2.76 -8.09 14.94
C GLY A 189 -1.44 -7.91 15.70
N PRO A 190 -1.12 -6.68 16.15
CA PRO A 190 0.03 -6.48 17.00
C PRO A 190 -0.28 -6.89 18.45
N ALA A 191 0.73 -7.41 19.15
CA ALA A 191 0.66 -7.72 20.58
C ALA A 191 0.24 -6.49 21.43
N GLU A 192 0.55 -5.27 20.99
CA GLU A 192 0.12 -4.03 21.64
C GLU A 192 -1.40 -3.86 21.69
N ASN A 193 -2.12 -4.44 20.73
CA ASN A 193 -3.58 -4.47 20.69
C ASN A 193 -4.15 -5.87 21.00
N LYS A 194 -3.38 -6.70 21.71
CA LYS A 194 -3.77 -8.07 22.12
C LYS A 194 -4.21 -8.93 20.93
N GLY A 195 -3.42 -8.87 19.85
CA GLY A 195 -3.64 -9.66 18.65
C GLY A 195 -4.78 -9.20 17.75
N CYS A 196 -5.47 -8.11 18.09
CA CYS A 196 -6.49 -7.56 17.20
C CYS A 196 -5.91 -6.55 16.19
N PRO A 197 -6.41 -6.51 14.95
CA PRO A 197 -6.08 -5.46 13.98
C PRO A 197 -6.29 -4.06 14.55
N LEU A 198 -5.40 -3.13 14.20
CA LEU A 198 -5.57 -1.72 14.54
C LEU A 198 -6.61 -1.08 13.61
N PRO A 199 -7.30 -0.01 14.05
CA PRO A 199 -8.17 0.78 13.18
C PRO A 199 -7.41 1.28 11.94
N ASP A 200 -8.05 1.14 10.80
CA ASP A 200 -7.62 1.56 9.47
C ASP A 200 -8.88 2.04 8.74
N GLN A 201 -9.07 3.35 8.71
CA GLN A 201 -10.31 3.99 8.27
C GLN A 201 -10.49 3.94 6.74
N ASP A 202 -9.41 4.00 5.97
CA ASP A 202 -9.46 3.99 4.51
C ASP A 202 -9.12 2.62 3.88
N GLY A 203 -8.62 1.69 4.69
CA GLY A 203 -8.43 0.29 4.32
C GLY A 203 -7.19 0.04 3.46
N ASP A 204 -6.17 0.89 3.57
CA ASP A 204 -4.95 0.77 2.76
C ASP A 204 -3.88 -0.17 3.36
N GLY A 205 -4.14 -0.69 4.56
CA GLY A 205 -3.27 -1.60 5.30
C GLY A 205 -2.27 -0.89 6.22
N ILE A 206 -2.33 0.43 6.34
CA ILE A 206 -1.56 1.23 7.28
C ILE A 206 -2.50 1.72 8.40
N PRO A 207 -2.28 1.33 9.66
CA PRO A 207 -3.14 1.77 10.77
C PRO A 207 -3.22 3.29 10.90
N ASP A 208 -4.39 3.84 11.28
CA ASP A 208 -4.65 5.29 11.40
C ASP A 208 -3.58 6.06 12.20
N LYS A 209 -2.96 5.40 13.18
CA LYS A 209 -1.91 5.98 14.04
C LYS A 209 -0.57 6.15 13.32
N SER A 210 -0.31 5.32 12.33
CA SER A 210 0.90 5.27 11.50
C SER A 210 0.68 5.84 10.10
N ASP A 211 -0.58 6.11 9.75
CA ASP A 211 -0.99 6.71 8.50
C ASP A 211 -0.93 8.25 8.57
N LYS A 212 -0.27 8.86 7.59
CA LYS A 212 -0.21 10.31 7.43
C LYS A 212 -1.45 10.90 6.76
N CYS A 213 -2.25 10.06 6.10
CA CYS A 213 -3.46 10.39 5.37
C CYS A 213 -4.63 9.44 5.74
N PRO A 214 -5.10 9.35 7.01
CA PRO A 214 -6.04 8.31 7.48
C PRO A 214 -7.43 8.28 6.83
N ASP A 215 -7.73 9.23 5.93
CA ASP A 215 -8.99 9.31 5.19
C ASP A 215 -8.80 9.05 3.68
N GLN A 216 -7.61 8.63 3.24
CA GLN A 216 -7.23 8.50 1.84
C GLN A 216 -6.23 7.37 1.60
N ALA A 217 -6.73 6.25 1.08
CA ALA A 217 -5.91 5.07 0.87
C ALA A 217 -4.65 5.35 0.05
N GLY A 218 -3.50 4.92 0.57
CA GLY A 218 -2.20 5.12 -0.04
C GLY A 218 -1.34 3.87 -0.07
N LYS A 219 -0.03 4.09 -0.18
CA LYS A 219 0.96 3.02 -0.23
C LYS A 219 1.86 3.07 1.00
N ALA A 220 2.25 1.90 1.49
CA ALA A 220 3.16 1.76 2.64
C ALA A 220 4.47 2.56 2.50
N ASN A 221 5.02 2.66 1.28
CA ASN A 221 6.25 3.43 1.01
C ASN A 221 6.08 4.96 1.13
N ARG A 222 4.86 5.42 1.39
CA ARG A 222 4.48 6.81 1.62
C ARG A 222 3.69 6.99 2.92
N GLU A 223 3.83 6.05 3.85
CA GLU A 223 3.19 6.11 5.17
C GLU A 223 1.67 6.34 5.05
N GLY A 224 1.02 5.57 4.17
CA GLY A 224 -0.42 5.57 3.95
C GLY A 224 -0.96 6.70 3.06
N CYS A 225 -0.10 7.58 2.55
CA CYS A 225 -0.55 8.63 1.63
C CYS A 225 -0.56 8.20 0.14
N PRO A 226 -1.50 8.71 -0.68
CA PRO A 226 -1.59 8.36 -2.09
C PRO A 226 -0.36 8.77 -2.90
N GLU A 227 -0.17 8.12 -4.05
CA GLU A 227 0.92 8.46 -4.96
C GLU A 227 0.68 9.82 -5.64
N LEU A 228 1.76 10.60 -5.79
CA LEU A 228 1.74 11.90 -6.46
C LEU A 228 1.13 11.77 -7.86
N ALA A 229 1.39 10.69 -8.60
CA ALA A 229 0.83 10.49 -9.93
C ALA A 229 -0.71 10.33 -9.94
N GLU A 230 -1.31 9.75 -8.90
CA GLU A 230 -2.77 9.61 -8.76
C GLU A 230 -3.43 10.92 -8.32
N ILE A 231 -2.76 11.66 -7.43
CA ILE A 231 -3.10 13.02 -6.99
C ILE A 231 -2.89 14.08 -8.09
N LEU A 232 -2.04 13.80 -9.08
CA LEU A 232 -1.78 14.68 -10.21
C LEU A 232 -2.65 14.36 -11.43
N SER A 233 -3.58 13.40 -11.30
CA SER A 233 -4.59 13.14 -12.31
C SER A 233 -5.50 14.36 -12.47
N THR A 234 -6.01 14.57 -13.69
CA THR A 234 -6.98 15.61 -14.00
C THR A 234 -8.17 15.60 -13.05
N ASP A 235 -8.50 14.44 -12.50
CA ASP A 235 -9.68 14.22 -11.65
C ASP A 235 -9.46 14.70 -10.22
N TYR A 236 -8.23 14.65 -9.69
CA TYR A 236 -7.93 15.09 -8.31
C TYR A 236 -7.90 16.61 -8.16
N PHE A 237 -7.39 17.33 -9.15
CA PHE A 237 -7.53 18.81 -9.23
C PHE A 237 -8.88 19.23 -9.83
N GLY A 238 -9.73 18.26 -10.20
CA GLY A 238 -11.04 18.50 -10.79
C GLY A 238 -10.97 19.39 -12.02
N LEU A 239 -10.02 19.18 -12.93
CA LEU A 239 -9.87 20.03 -14.10
C LEU A 239 -11.07 19.88 -15.05
N THR A 240 -11.55 21.02 -15.57
CA THR A 240 -12.65 21.12 -16.53
C THR A 240 -12.14 21.63 -17.85
N LEU A 241 -12.50 20.96 -18.96
CA LEU A 241 -12.20 21.42 -20.31
C LEU A 241 -13.08 22.63 -20.67
N VAL A 242 -12.44 23.77 -20.90
CA VAL A 242 -13.08 24.96 -21.47
C VAL A 242 -12.79 25.02 -22.96
N LYS A 243 -13.85 25.09 -23.77
CA LYS A 243 -13.73 25.26 -25.22
C LYS A 243 -13.30 26.66 -25.57
N GLY A 244 -12.24 26.76 -26.36
CA GLY A 244 -11.70 28.01 -26.86
C GLY A 244 -12.70 28.77 -27.72
N GLY A 245 -12.55 30.08 -27.78
CA GLY A 245 -13.45 30.97 -28.49
C GLY A 245 -12.93 32.41 -28.48
N THR A 246 -13.69 33.29 -29.12
CA THR A 246 -13.42 34.74 -29.15
C THR A 246 -14.42 35.45 -28.25
N PHE A 247 -13.94 36.35 -27.40
CA PHE A 247 -14.80 37.17 -26.54
C PHE A 247 -14.28 38.60 -26.40
N THR A 248 -15.16 39.49 -25.94
CA THR A 248 -14.78 40.85 -25.54
C THR A 248 -14.34 40.84 -24.07
N MET A 249 -13.04 41.04 -23.85
CA MET A 249 -12.44 41.17 -22.52
C MET A 249 -12.54 42.62 -22.02
N GLY A 250 -12.77 42.80 -20.72
CA GLY A 250 -12.91 44.09 -20.08
C GLY A 250 -14.34 44.62 -20.04
N CYS A 251 -14.50 45.87 -19.62
CA CYS A 251 -15.80 46.46 -19.34
C CYS A 251 -16.42 47.09 -20.60
N THR A 252 -17.61 46.64 -20.98
CA THR A 252 -18.30 47.14 -22.18
C THR A 252 -18.87 48.54 -21.94
N LYS A 253 -19.24 49.24 -23.03
CA LYS A 253 -19.75 50.63 -22.94
C LYS A 253 -21.09 50.72 -22.20
N GLU A 254 -21.82 49.62 -22.13
CA GLU A 254 -23.14 49.52 -21.50
C GLU A 254 -23.04 49.38 -19.97
N GLN A 255 -21.89 48.91 -19.47
CA GLN A 255 -21.59 48.82 -18.05
C GLN A 255 -21.17 50.20 -17.52
N LYS A 256 -21.77 50.63 -16.40
CA LYS A 256 -21.59 51.99 -15.86
C LYS A 256 -20.56 52.05 -14.73
N ASP A 257 -20.13 50.89 -14.26
CA ASP A 257 -19.45 50.72 -12.97
C ASP A 257 -17.97 50.34 -13.19
N CYS A 258 -17.42 50.67 -14.35
CA CYS A 258 -16.10 50.20 -14.77
C CYS A 258 -14.95 51.05 -14.20
N GLU A 259 -13.90 50.40 -13.75
CA GLU A 259 -12.64 51.06 -13.45
C GLU A 259 -11.84 51.44 -14.71
N LYS A 260 -10.80 52.27 -14.54
CA LYS A 260 -9.97 52.76 -15.67
C LYS A 260 -9.15 51.65 -16.34
N ASN A 261 -8.72 50.66 -15.56
CA ASN A 261 -7.91 49.53 -16.01
C ASN A 261 -8.74 48.45 -16.70
N GLU A 262 -10.06 48.50 -16.62
CA GLU A 262 -10.97 47.59 -17.35
C GLU A 262 -11.26 48.07 -18.79
N LYS A 263 -10.56 49.13 -19.24
CA LYS A 263 -10.77 49.78 -20.53
C LYS A 263 -9.45 49.93 -21.31
N PRO A 264 -9.49 49.92 -22.65
CA PRO A 264 -10.67 49.66 -23.48
C PRO A 264 -11.01 48.17 -23.53
N ALA A 265 -12.30 47.87 -23.69
CA ALA A 265 -12.74 46.55 -24.07
C ALA A 265 -12.14 46.16 -25.43
N HIS A 266 -11.67 44.91 -25.55
CA HIS A 266 -10.98 44.42 -26.75
C HIS A 266 -11.27 42.93 -26.97
N GLU A 267 -11.16 42.47 -28.22
CA GLU A 267 -11.36 41.06 -28.53
C GLU A 267 -10.13 40.21 -28.19
N VAL A 268 -10.37 39.06 -27.58
CA VAL A 268 -9.35 38.05 -27.28
C VAL A 268 -9.84 36.70 -27.80
N THR A 269 -8.94 35.94 -28.45
CA THR A 269 -9.22 34.59 -28.96
C THR A 269 -8.37 33.58 -28.20
N LEU A 270 -9.01 32.58 -27.61
CA LEU A 270 -8.38 31.53 -26.81
C LEU A 270 -8.51 30.17 -27.48
N SER A 271 -7.52 29.30 -27.28
CA SER A 271 -7.60 27.88 -27.64
C SER A 271 -8.27 27.07 -26.52
N ASP A 272 -8.61 25.81 -26.76
CA ASP A 272 -9.08 24.89 -25.71
C ASP A 272 -8.05 24.79 -24.57
N PHE A 273 -8.51 24.89 -23.31
CA PHE A 273 -7.67 24.74 -22.11
C PHE A 273 -8.42 24.00 -21.01
N TYR A 274 -7.68 23.43 -20.06
CA TYR A 274 -8.25 22.87 -18.84
C TYR A 274 -8.04 23.85 -17.70
N ILE A 275 -9.05 24.08 -16.85
CA ILE A 275 -8.94 24.90 -15.64
C ILE A 275 -9.54 24.16 -14.45
N GLY A 276 -8.97 24.34 -13.26
CA GLY A 276 -9.53 23.80 -12.02
C GLY A 276 -11.01 24.16 -11.90
N LYS A 277 -11.85 23.15 -11.59
CA LYS A 277 -13.27 23.35 -11.28
C LYS A 277 -13.46 24.20 -10.02
N TYR A 278 -12.48 24.14 -9.14
CA TYR A 278 -12.43 24.77 -7.84
C TYR A 278 -11.08 25.46 -7.66
N GLU A 279 -11.03 26.41 -6.72
CA GLU A 279 -9.78 26.96 -6.21
C GLU A 279 -8.92 25.86 -5.57
N VAL A 280 -7.60 26.04 -5.57
CA VAL A 280 -6.69 25.11 -4.87
C VAL A 280 -7.03 25.07 -3.38
N THR A 281 -7.33 23.89 -2.86
CA THR A 281 -7.74 23.69 -1.47
C THR A 281 -6.55 23.69 -0.50
N GLN A 282 -6.83 23.89 0.79
CA GLN A 282 -5.84 23.77 1.86
C GLN A 282 -5.22 22.37 1.92
N ARG A 283 -6.01 21.32 1.64
CA ARG A 283 -5.54 19.94 1.52
C ARG A 283 -4.52 19.79 0.39
N GLN A 284 -4.89 20.23 -0.82
CA GLN A 284 -4.04 20.18 -2.00
C GLN A 284 -2.74 20.97 -1.79
N TRP A 285 -2.84 22.16 -1.21
CA TRP A 285 -1.69 22.98 -0.86
C TRP A 285 -0.77 22.29 0.14
N ASN A 286 -1.32 21.84 1.27
CA ASN A 286 -0.55 21.23 2.34
C ASN A 286 0.15 19.95 1.86
N TYR A 287 -0.50 19.18 0.99
CA TYR A 287 0.09 17.99 0.39
C TYR A 287 1.37 18.32 -0.42
N VAL A 288 1.33 19.36 -1.25
CA VAL A 288 2.48 19.75 -2.10
C VAL A 288 3.56 20.50 -1.31
N MET A 289 3.15 21.36 -0.38
CA MET A 289 4.04 22.31 0.29
C MET A 289 4.50 21.83 1.68
N GLY A 290 3.82 20.84 2.27
CA GLY A 290 4.06 20.34 3.63
C GLY A 290 3.69 21.32 4.74
N LYS A 291 3.05 22.44 4.40
CA LYS A 291 2.62 23.47 5.35
C LYS A 291 1.35 24.16 4.83
N ASN A 292 0.47 24.54 5.73
CA ASN A 292 -0.72 25.31 5.43
C ASN A 292 -0.58 26.75 5.98
N PRO A 293 -0.52 27.80 5.14
CA PRO A 293 -0.38 29.19 5.57
C PRO A 293 -1.71 29.91 5.87
N SER A 294 -2.86 29.30 5.54
CA SER A 294 -4.18 29.95 5.61
C SER A 294 -4.51 30.52 6.98
N ARG A 295 -5.12 31.71 7.03
CA ARG A 295 -5.75 32.29 8.20
C ARG A 295 -6.94 31.45 8.67
N PHE A 296 -7.80 31.01 7.74
CA PHE A 296 -9.00 30.23 8.08
C PHE A 296 -8.67 28.74 8.16
N LYS A 297 -8.35 28.25 9.37
CA LYS A 297 -7.96 26.85 9.63
C LYS A 297 -9.15 25.90 9.81
N ASN A 298 -8.84 24.61 9.93
CA ASN A 298 -9.78 23.50 10.22
C ASN A 298 -10.82 23.29 9.10
N CYS A 299 -10.37 23.41 7.85
CA CYS A 299 -11.18 23.16 6.67
C CYS A 299 -10.28 22.75 5.51
N ASP A 300 -10.11 21.45 5.31
CA ASP A 300 -9.21 20.93 4.29
C ASP A 300 -9.71 21.21 2.87
N ASP A 301 -11.02 21.25 2.68
CA ASP A 301 -11.67 21.59 1.40
C ASP A 301 -11.91 23.09 1.18
N CYS A 302 -11.49 23.95 2.11
CA CYS A 302 -11.54 25.40 1.88
C CYS A 302 -10.38 25.82 0.97
N PRO A 303 -10.52 26.91 0.21
CA PRO A 303 -9.41 27.44 -0.58
C PRO A 303 -8.23 27.80 0.32
N VAL A 304 -7.02 27.57 -0.19
CA VAL A 304 -5.81 28.07 0.47
C VAL A 304 -5.71 29.58 0.27
N GLU A 305 -5.58 30.32 1.36
CA GLU A 305 -5.27 31.75 1.36
C GLU A 305 -4.02 32.06 2.21
N LYS A 306 -3.62 33.35 2.26
CA LYS A 306 -2.31 33.80 2.77
C LYS A 306 -1.09 33.24 2.02
N VAL A 307 -1.23 33.04 0.72
CA VAL A 307 -0.14 32.65 -0.17
C VAL A 307 0.26 33.83 -1.07
N SER A 308 1.56 34.01 -1.29
CA SER A 308 2.06 34.99 -2.26
C SER A 308 2.20 34.36 -3.66
N TRP A 309 2.40 35.20 -4.68
CA TRP A 309 2.68 34.70 -6.03
C TRP A 309 3.94 33.83 -6.08
N ASP A 310 4.98 34.19 -5.32
CA ASP A 310 6.20 33.39 -5.21
C ASP A 310 5.93 32.03 -4.56
N ASP A 311 5.11 31.98 -3.50
CA ASP A 311 4.70 30.70 -2.89
C ASP A 311 3.94 29.82 -3.90
N VAL A 312 3.12 30.44 -4.76
CA VAL A 312 2.39 29.74 -5.83
C VAL A 312 3.33 29.21 -6.92
N GLN A 313 4.39 29.95 -7.27
CA GLN A 313 5.41 29.43 -8.19
C GLN A 313 6.15 28.25 -7.58
N ASP A 314 6.49 28.30 -6.29
CA ASP A 314 7.11 27.18 -5.58
C ASP A 314 6.17 25.96 -5.53
N PHE A 315 4.87 26.18 -5.29
CA PHE A 315 3.85 25.15 -5.37
C PHE A 315 3.82 24.50 -6.76
N LEU A 316 3.73 25.30 -7.83
CA LEU A 316 3.72 24.82 -9.21
C LEU A 316 5.00 24.06 -9.57
N LYS A 317 6.17 24.55 -9.13
CA LYS A 317 7.45 23.89 -9.36
C LYS A 317 7.48 22.50 -8.73
N ARG A 318 7.02 22.36 -7.48
CA ARG A 318 6.96 21.07 -6.77
C ARG A 318 5.93 20.15 -7.40
N LEU A 319 4.75 20.68 -7.72
CA LEU A 319 3.67 19.95 -8.37
C LEU A 319 4.14 19.36 -9.71
N ASN A 320 4.77 20.18 -10.55
CA ASN A 320 5.22 19.79 -11.88
C ASN A 320 6.43 18.85 -11.87
N ALA A 321 7.26 18.88 -10.82
CA ALA A 321 8.38 17.95 -10.67
C ALA A 321 7.92 16.48 -10.51
N GLY A 322 6.69 16.27 -10.06
CA GLY A 322 6.08 14.94 -9.90
C GLY A 322 5.34 14.42 -11.13
N LEU A 323 5.25 15.19 -12.22
CA LEU A 323 4.45 14.81 -13.39
C LEU A 323 5.16 13.79 -14.29
N PRO A 324 4.39 12.88 -14.92
CA PRO A 324 4.86 12.10 -16.07
C PRO A 324 5.39 13.02 -17.18
N ALA A 325 6.42 12.57 -17.90
CA ALA A 325 7.09 13.37 -18.93
C ALA A 325 6.19 13.76 -20.12
N ASP A 326 5.08 13.05 -20.33
CA ASP A 326 4.10 13.28 -21.39
C ASP A 326 2.90 14.13 -20.95
N GLN A 327 2.80 14.48 -19.67
CA GLN A 327 1.76 15.35 -19.13
C GLN A 327 2.15 16.83 -19.25
N GLN A 328 1.21 17.68 -19.67
CA GLN A 328 1.42 19.12 -19.70
C GLN A 328 1.55 19.67 -18.27
N PRO A 329 2.50 20.59 -18.03
CA PRO A 329 2.70 21.16 -16.71
C PRO A 329 1.50 22.01 -16.28
N TYR A 330 1.24 22.02 -14.99
CA TYR A 330 0.31 22.95 -14.36
C TYR A 330 0.87 24.37 -14.40
N ARG A 331 -0.01 25.36 -14.60
CA ARG A 331 0.30 26.79 -14.52
C ARG A 331 -0.89 27.60 -14.00
N LEU A 332 -0.67 28.88 -13.72
CA LEU A 332 -1.74 29.84 -13.50
C LEU A 332 -2.46 30.19 -14.81
N PRO A 333 -3.76 30.58 -14.75
CA PRO A 333 -4.46 31.12 -15.90
C PRO A 333 -3.81 32.44 -16.33
N THR A 334 -3.89 32.75 -17.62
CA THR A 334 -3.75 34.16 -18.02
C THR A 334 -4.98 34.93 -17.55
N GLU A 335 -4.88 36.26 -17.44
CA GLU A 335 -6.02 37.11 -17.09
C GLU A 335 -7.20 36.90 -18.06
N ALA A 336 -6.91 36.76 -19.36
CA ALA A 336 -7.91 36.48 -20.38
C ALA A 336 -8.57 35.10 -20.24
N GLU A 337 -7.81 34.05 -19.91
CA GLU A 337 -8.37 32.71 -19.67
C GLU A 337 -9.28 32.70 -18.44
N TRP A 338 -8.88 33.40 -17.37
CA TRP A 338 -9.67 33.53 -16.16
C TRP A 338 -10.97 34.31 -16.43
N GLU A 339 -10.91 35.48 -17.09
CA GLU A 339 -12.11 36.26 -17.40
C GLU A 339 -13.05 35.52 -18.36
N TYR A 340 -12.52 34.87 -19.38
CA TYR A 340 -13.32 34.05 -20.31
C TYR A 340 -14.06 32.93 -19.58
N ALA A 341 -13.36 32.22 -18.68
CA ALA A 341 -13.92 31.15 -17.87
C ALA A 341 -14.98 31.66 -16.87
N ALA A 342 -14.71 32.78 -16.18
CA ALA A 342 -15.65 33.43 -15.27
C ALA A 342 -16.94 33.87 -16.01
N ARG A 343 -16.79 34.34 -17.25
CA ARG A 343 -17.87 34.74 -18.15
C ARG A 343 -18.53 33.59 -18.91
N GLU A 344 -18.47 32.35 -18.43
CA GLU A 344 -19.11 31.20 -19.07
C GLU A 344 -18.73 30.98 -20.55
N GLY A 345 -17.47 31.23 -20.89
CA GLY A 345 -17.01 31.20 -22.28
C GLY A 345 -17.28 32.52 -23.01
N GLY A 346 -17.08 33.65 -22.31
CA GLY A 346 -17.15 34.98 -22.91
C GLY A 346 -18.55 35.61 -23.04
N LYS A 347 -19.56 35.07 -22.35
CA LYS A 347 -20.91 35.66 -22.28
C LYS A 347 -20.93 36.97 -21.51
N ALA A 348 -21.93 37.80 -21.79
CA ALA A 348 -22.18 39.05 -21.07
C ALA A 348 -22.90 38.81 -19.74
N VAL A 349 -22.20 38.19 -18.78
CA VAL A 349 -22.64 38.01 -17.39
C VAL A 349 -21.80 38.88 -16.45
N LEU A 350 -22.40 39.33 -15.34
CA LEU A 350 -21.69 40.14 -14.35
C LEU A 350 -20.96 39.30 -13.28
N PHE A 351 -21.51 38.14 -12.93
CA PHE A 351 -20.95 37.28 -11.88
C PHE A 351 -20.61 35.90 -12.41
N GLY A 352 -19.58 35.32 -11.80
CA GLY A 352 -18.99 34.02 -12.14
C GLY A 352 -19.88 32.80 -11.90
N ASN A 353 -21.16 33.00 -11.58
CA ASN A 353 -22.20 31.96 -11.55
C ASN A 353 -23.23 32.11 -12.69
N GLY A 354 -22.91 32.94 -13.70
CA GLY A 354 -23.78 33.16 -14.87
C GLY A 354 -24.90 34.18 -14.66
N LYS A 355 -24.93 34.87 -13.52
CA LYS A 355 -26.01 35.80 -13.16
C LYS A 355 -25.56 37.25 -13.19
N ASN A 356 -26.56 38.14 -13.22
CA ASN A 356 -26.38 39.60 -13.15
C ASN A 356 -26.76 40.19 -11.78
N ILE A 357 -27.07 39.32 -10.82
CA ILE A 357 -27.33 39.67 -9.42
C ILE A 357 -26.52 38.71 -8.54
N ILE A 358 -25.81 39.23 -7.54
CA ILE A 358 -25.04 38.45 -6.57
C ILE A 358 -25.87 38.17 -5.31
N ASP A 359 -25.99 36.88 -4.95
CA ASP A 359 -26.76 36.38 -3.79
C ASP A 359 -25.82 35.67 -2.79
N PRO A 360 -25.87 36.01 -1.49
CA PRO A 360 -25.00 35.38 -0.48
C PRO A 360 -25.21 33.88 -0.28
N ASN A 361 -26.30 33.30 -0.78
CA ASN A 361 -26.53 31.86 -0.78
C ASN A 361 -25.82 31.14 -1.93
N GLU A 362 -25.40 31.88 -2.95
CA GLU A 362 -24.81 31.34 -4.19
C GLU A 362 -23.34 31.74 -4.35
N ILE A 363 -22.96 32.89 -3.81
CA ILE A 363 -21.60 33.43 -3.81
C ILE A 363 -21.24 33.88 -2.38
N ASN A 364 -20.01 33.59 -1.94
CA ASN A 364 -19.55 34.00 -0.62
C ASN A 364 -18.88 35.39 -0.67
N PHE A 365 -19.59 36.43 -0.24
CA PHE A 365 -19.10 37.82 -0.26
C PHE A 365 -19.59 38.64 0.95
N TYR A 366 -19.18 39.90 1.01
CA TYR A 366 -19.55 40.86 2.06
C TYR A 366 -20.98 41.38 1.88
N ALA A 367 -21.97 40.52 2.08
CA ALA A 367 -23.39 40.79 1.80
C ALA A 367 -24.11 41.64 2.86
N THR A 368 -23.41 42.55 3.55
CA THR A 368 -24.03 43.37 4.60
C THR A 368 -25.03 44.38 4.02
N PRO A 369 -26.13 44.74 4.74
CA PRO A 369 -27.09 45.73 4.26
C PRO A 369 -26.47 47.08 3.88
N SER A 370 -25.40 47.49 4.56
CA SER A 370 -24.65 48.72 4.30
C SER A 370 -23.87 48.72 2.98
N LEU A 371 -23.58 47.55 2.41
CA LEU A 371 -22.82 47.38 1.17
C LEU A 371 -23.70 46.92 0.00
N LYS A 372 -25.03 46.98 0.16
CA LYS A 372 -25.97 46.61 -0.89
C LYS A 372 -25.87 47.57 -2.08
N THR A 373 -25.78 47.02 -3.28
CA THR A 373 -25.78 47.74 -4.57
C THR A 373 -27.03 47.37 -5.38
N SER A 374 -27.19 47.95 -6.57
CA SER A 374 -28.29 47.60 -7.49
C SER A 374 -28.23 46.17 -8.02
N TYR A 375 -27.08 45.52 -7.92
CA TYR A 375 -26.82 44.18 -8.41
C TYR A 375 -26.53 43.18 -7.28
N SER A 376 -26.79 43.53 -6.01
CA SER A 376 -26.55 42.62 -4.88
C SER A 376 -27.74 42.46 -3.93
N ILE A 377 -27.83 41.26 -3.35
CA ILE A 377 -28.77 40.92 -2.29
C ILE A 377 -28.02 40.98 -0.96
N ALA A 378 -28.60 41.68 0.02
CA ALA A 378 -28.06 41.67 1.39
C ALA A 378 -28.45 40.37 2.10
N GLY A 379 -27.55 39.83 2.92
CA GLY A 379 -27.77 38.59 3.66
C GLY A 379 -26.56 38.19 4.49
N THR A 380 -26.29 36.89 4.54
CA THR A 380 -25.26 36.31 5.40
C THR A 380 -23.86 36.72 4.96
N PHE A 381 -23.13 37.40 5.85
CA PHE A 381 -21.70 37.61 5.72
C PHE A 381 -20.95 36.58 6.58
N ARG A 382 -20.33 35.59 5.93
CA ARG A 382 -19.74 34.42 6.61
C ARG A 382 -18.46 34.72 7.37
N GLN A 383 -17.75 35.81 7.05
CA GLN A 383 -16.49 36.22 7.68
C GLN A 383 -15.36 35.18 7.58
N LYS A 384 -15.52 34.17 6.72
CA LYS A 384 -14.55 33.12 6.42
C LYS A 384 -14.84 32.52 5.04
N SER A 385 -13.84 31.86 4.48
CA SER A 385 -14.04 30.98 3.32
C SER A 385 -14.92 29.79 3.68
N VAL A 386 -15.54 29.20 2.66
CA VAL A 386 -16.31 27.95 2.78
C VAL A 386 -15.65 26.87 1.92
N PRO A 387 -15.97 25.58 2.16
CA PRO A 387 -15.49 24.52 1.29
C PRO A 387 -15.82 24.81 -0.17
N VAL A 388 -14.86 24.59 -1.07
CA VAL A 388 -15.04 24.86 -2.50
C VAL A 388 -16.27 24.13 -3.04
N GLY A 389 -17.04 24.80 -3.89
CA GLY A 389 -18.27 24.27 -4.48
C GLY A 389 -19.45 24.10 -3.52
N SER A 390 -19.31 24.38 -2.22
CA SER A 390 -20.36 24.10 -1.21
C SER A 390 -21.64 24.92 -1.38
N LEU A 391 -21.57 26.06 -2.06
CA LEU A 391 -22.75 26.87 -2.40
C LEU A 391 -23.54 26.32 -3.60
N ASN A 392 -23.02 25.29 -4.27
CA ASN A 392 -23.66 24.55 -5.37
C ASN A 392 -24.24 25.48 -6.47
N SER A 393 -23.52 26.54 -6.82
CA SER A 393 -23.89 27.50 -7.86
C SER A 393 -22.80 27.61 -8.93
N PRO A 394 -22.48 26.52 -9.66
CA PRO A 394 -21.54 26.60 -10.75
C PRO A 394 -22.08 27.44 -11.91
N ASN A 395 -21.16 27.96 -12.72
CA ASN A 395 -21.49 28.57 -14.00
C ASN A 395 -21.79 27.51 -15.08
N ALA A 396 -22.18 27.91 -16.28
CA ALA A 396 -22.51 27.00 -17.38
C ALA A 396 -21.35 26.12 -17.88
N LEU A 397 -20.11 26.43 -17.49
CA LEU A 397 -18.94 25.59 -17.74
C LEU A 397 -18.70 24.56 -16.63
N GLY A 398 -19.44 24.63 -15.53
CA GLY A 398 -19.28 23.76 -14.37
C GLY A 398 -18.25 24.26 -13.34
N LEU A 399 -17.74 25.49 -13.51
CA LEU A 399 -16.78 26.11 -12.60
C LEU A 399 -17.50 26.73 -11.42
N HIS A 400 -16.94 26.56 -10.21
CA HIS A 400 -17.48 27.12 -8.97
C HIS A 400 -16.59 28.26 -8.47
N ASP A 401 -17.14 29.09 -7.59
CA ASP A 401 -16.40 30.11 -6.83
C ASP A 401 -15.60 31.10 -7.71
N MET A 402 -15.97 31.25 -8.99
CA MET A 402 -15.38 32.25 -9.91
C MET A 402 -15.74 33.71 -9.53
N SER A 403 -16.41 33.90 -8.40
CA SER A 403 -16.70 35.19 -7.77
C SER A 403 -16.84 34.95 -6.26
N GLY A 404 -15.98 35.58 -5.45
CA GLY A 404 -15.99 35.49 -3.99
C GLY A 404 -15.26 34.27 -3.43
N ASN A 405 -15.51 33.98 -2.14
CA ASN A 405 -14.93 32.92 -1.30
C ASN A 405 -13.61 33.24 -0.59
N VAL A 406 -12.62 33.84 -1.26
CA VAL A 406 -11.30 34.14 -0.68
C VAL A 406 -11.13 35.59 -0.27
#